data_AF-A0A7E6EMK5-F1
#
_entry.id   AF-A0A7E6EMK5-F1
#
_cell.length_a   1.000
_cell.length_b   1.000
_cell.length_c   1.000
_cell.angle_alpha   90.00
_cell.angle_beta   90.00
_cell.angle_gamma   90.00
#
_symmetry.space_group_name_H-M   'P 1'
#
loop_
_entity.id
_entity.type
_entity.pdbx_description
1 polymer ?
#
loop_
_entity_poly.entity_id
_entity_poly.type
_entity_poly.pdbx_seq_one_letter_code
_entity_poly.pdbx_strand_id
1 'polypeptide(L)'
;MLMKTPKDTDYIIDNNLYVCIGGSSERAKIFAHSLSKNLFGIDKELDNISEKTDRYVMYKTGPILHGIGESSTSIMLYELFKLFKFAKCVDPLIIRIGTCGGLGLDPGTVVITQKAYDGFLREFLSIVAQTIHV
;
A
#
# COMPACT_ATOMS: atom_id res chain seq x y z
N MET A 1 -12.75 3.57 -8.60
CA MET A 1 -13.21 3.80 -7.21
C MET A 1 -13.83 5.19 -7.12
N LEU A 2 -15.16 5.32 -7.24
CA LEU A 2 -15.86 6.59 -7.10
C LEU A 2 -16.42 6.68 -5.67
N MET A 3 -15.62 7.21 -4.75
CA MET A 3 -16.09 7.56 -3.40
C MET A 3 -16.89 8.84 -3.48
N LYS A 4 -18.18 8.78 -3.15
CA LYS A 4 -19.13 9.88 -3.39
C LYS A 4 -19.32 10.79 -2.18
N THR A 5 -18.98 10.37 -0.95
CA THR A 5 -19.14 11.22 0.25
C THR A 5 -18.09 11.00 1.35
N PRO A 6 -17.78 12.01 2.19
CA PRO A 6 -16.90 11.88 3.36
C PRO A 6 -17.37 10.84 4.40
N LYS A 7 -18.67 10.60 4.49
CA LYS A 7 -19.24 9.61 5.43
C LYS A 7 -18.86 8.17 5.08
N ASP A 8 -18.60 7.87 3.81
CA ASP A 8 -18.14 6.55 3.37
C ASP A 8 -16.67 6.30 3.73
N THR A 9 -15.89 7.36 3.97
CA THR A 9 -14.44 7.31 4.17
C THR A 9 -14.09 7.05 5.64
N ASP A 10 -14.83 7.66 6.56
CA ASP A 10 -14.73 7.42 8.01
C ASP A 10 -15.06 5.95 8.37
N TYR A 11 -15.89 5.27 7.56
CA TYR A 11 -16.17 3.84 7.73
C TYR A 11 -14.99 2.95 7.30
N ILE A 12 -14.04 3.45 6.50
CA ILE A 12 -12.97 2.62 5.92
C ILE A 12 -11.66 2.80 6.68
N ILE A 13 -11.38 4.00 7.19
CA ILE A 13 -10.11 4.36 7.83
C ILE A 13 -10.36 5.01 9.19
N ASP A 14 -9.78 4.42 10.24
CA ASP A 14 -9.76 4.97 11.60
C ASP A 14 -8.54 5.90 11.82
N ASN A 15 -8.56 6.69 12.89
CA ASN A 15 -7.41 7.52 13.30
C ASN A 15 -6.24 6.64 13.77
N ASN A 16 -5.00 6.98 13.36
CA ASN A 16 -3.77 6.19 13.53
C ASN A 16 -3.73 4.89 12.71
N LEU A 17 -3.67 5.04 11.39
CA LEU A 17 -3.73 3.92 10.44
C LEU A 17 -2.33 3.38 10.10
N TYR A 18 -2.22 2.04 10.13
CA TYR A 18 -1.12 1.30 9.53
C TYR A 18 -1.53 0.81 8.15
N VAL A 19 -0.73 1.15 7.13
CA VAL A 19 -0.95 0.69 5.77
C VAL A 19 0.25 -0.09 5.28
N CYS A 20 0.09 -1.40 5.15
CA CYS A 20 1.07 -2.23 4.45
C CYS A 20 0.83 -2.14 2.94
N ILE A 21 1.88 -2.07 2.12
CA ILE A 21 1.77 -2.04 0.65
C ILE A 21 2.68 -3.07 -0.01
N GLY A 22 2.32 -3.54 -1.19
CA GLY A 22 3.06 -4.57 -1.92
C GLY A 22 2.64 -4.69 -3.39
N GLY A 23 3.32 -5.58 -4.12
CA GLY A 23 3.21 -5.67 -5.59
C GLY A 23 2.40 -6.85 -6.15
N SER A 24 1.77 -7.70 -5.33
CA SER A 24 1.10 -8.93 -5.79
C SER A 24 -0.22 -9.14 -5.05
N SER A 25 -1.33 -9.10 -5.79
CA SER A 25 -2.71 -9.29 -5.30
C SER A 25 -2.84 -10.47 -4.35
N GLU A 26 -2.38 -11.64 -4.80
CA GLU A 26 -2.44 -12.89 -4.04
C GLU A 26 -1.68 -12.80 -2.71
N ARG A 27 -0.45 -12.25 -2.73
CA ARG A 27 0.34 -12.11 -1.50
C ARG A 27 -0.32 -11.18 -0.49
N ALA A 28 -1.05 -10.15 -0.92
CA ALA A 28 -1.79 -9.33 0.04
C ALA A 28 -3.05 -9.98 0.56
N LYS A 29 -3.77 -10.75 -0.26
CA LYS A 29 -4.91 -11.50 0.28
C LYS A 29 -4.42 -12.42 1.40
N ILE A 30 -3.37 -13.21 1.13
CA ILE A 30 -2.75 -14.09 2.12
C ILE A 30 -2.27 -13.29 3.34
N PHE A 31 -1.57 -12.19 3.14
CA PHE A 31 -1.07 -11.36 4.24
C PHE A 31 -2.19 -10.73 5.06
N ALA A 32 -3.22 -10.16 4.43
CA ALA A 32 -4.36 -9.54 5.09
C ALA A 32 -5.11 -10.56 5.95
N HIS A 33 -5.41 -11.74 5.38
CA HIS A 33 -6.04 -12.82 6.13
C HIS A 33 -5.16 -13.33 7.28
N SER A 34 -3.86 -13.49 7.05
CA SER A 34 -2.90 -13.88 8.09
C SER A 34 -2.85 -12.86 9.21
N LEU A 35 -2.85 -11.56 8.89
CA LEU A 35 -2.86 -10.48 9.86
C LEU A 35 -4.16 -10.46 10.66
N SER A 36 -5.30 -10.53 9.98
CA SER A 36 -6.65 -10.64 10.56
C SER A 36 -6.75 -11.78 11.57
N LYS A 37 -6.29 -12.97 11.17
CA LYS A 37 -6.33 -14.17 12.00
C LYS A 37 -5.37 -14.09 13.18
N ASN A 38 -4.11 -13.75 12.93
CA ASN A 38 -3.04 -13.87 13.94
C ASN A 38 -2.99 -12.70 14.92
N LEU A 39 -3.30 -11.47 14.47
CA LEU A 39 -3.26 -10.29 15.35
C LEU A 39 -4.61 -9.97 15.97
N PHE A 40 -5.70 -10.16 15.22
CA PHE A 40 -7.03 -9.73 15.65
C PHE A 40 -7.96 -10.90 16.01
N GLY A 41 -7.54 -12.15 15.80
CA GLY A 41 -8.37 -13.33 16.07
C GLY A 41 -9.58 -13.47 15.14
N ILE A 42 -9.59 -12.74 14.02
CA ILE A 42 -10.71 -12.73 13.06
C ILE A 42 -10.37 -13.69 11.93
N ASP A 43 -10.96 -14.90 11.97
CA ASP A 43 -10.80 -15.94 10.97
C ASP A 43 -12.00 -15.94 9.99
N LYS A 44 -12.16 -14.81 9.29
CA LYS A 44 -13.19 -14.62 8.26
C LYS A 44 -12.53 -14.23 6.94
N GLU A 45 -13.18 -14.58 5.82
CA GLU A 45 -12.80 -14.03 4.53
C GLU A 45 -12.95 -12.51 4.50
N LEU A 46 -11.90 -11.84 3.99
CA LEU A 46 -11.84 -10.38 3.89
C LEU A 46 -12.34 -9.93 2.53
N ASP A 47 -13.23 -8.94 2.55
CA ASP A 47 -13.77 -8.34 1.34
C ASP A 47 -12.74 -7.41 0.68
N ASN A 48 -12.62 -7.51 -0.65
CA ASN A 48 -11.83 -6.57 -1.43
C ASN A 48 -12.62 -5.26 -1.64
N ILE A 49 -12.23 -4.20 -0.94
CA ILE A 49 -12.89 -2.87 -0.99
C ILE A 49 -12.83 -2.28 -2.40
N SER A 50 -11.81 -2.62 -3.19
CA SER A 50 -11.63 -2.14 -4.55
C SER A 50 -12.14 -3.12 -5.61
N GLU A 51 -13.08 -4.03 -5.29
CA GLU A 51 -13.68 -5.01 -6.22
C GLU A 51 -14.16 -4.43 -7.56
N LYS A 52 -14.49 -3.13 -7.61
CA LYS A 52 -14.96 -2.43 -8.81
C LYS A 52 -13.83 -2.02 -9.77
N THR A 53 -12.59 -2.37 -9.47
CA THR A 53 -11.42 -2.12 -10.33
C THR A 53 -10.43 -3.28 -10.23
N ASP A 54 -9.68 -3.48 -11.31
CA ASP A 54 -8.61 -4.47 -11.44
C ASP A 54 -7.21 -3.88 -11.20
N ARG A 55 -7.09 -2.57 -10.99
CA ARG A 55 -5.79 -1.88 -10.85
C ARG A 55 -5.05 -2.22 -9.55
N TYR A 56 -5.81 -2.48 -8.50
CA TYR A 56 -5.29 -2.80 -7.17
C TYR A 56 -6.38 -3.48 -6.32
N VAL A 57 -5.95 -4.21 -5.29
CA VAL A 57 -6.82 -4.80 -4.27
C VAL A 57 -6.57 -4.12 -2.92
N MET A 58 -7.61 -4.01 -2.11
CA MET A 58 -7.58 -3.33 -0.82
C MET A 58 -8.41 -4.11 0.20
N TYR A 59 -7.86 -4.38 1.39
CA TYR A 59 -8.54 -5.12 2.45
C TYR A 59 -8.56 -4.30 3.74
N LYS A 60 -9.74 -4.16 4.37
CA LYS A 60 -9.87 -3.55 5.70
C LYS A 60 -9.39 -4.60 6.72
N THR A 61 -8.51 -4.22 7.65
CA THR A 61 -7.64 -5.09 8.49
C THR A 61 -6.28 -5.46 7.89
N GLY A 62 -5.90 -4.91 6.73
CA GLY A 62 -4.68 -5.34 6.05
C GLY A 62 -4.11 -4.38 5.01
N PRO A 63 -3.14 -4.85 4.20
CA PRO A 63 -2.42 -4.06 3.22
C PRO A 63 -3.28 -3.56 2.06
N ILE A 64 -2.84 -2.43 1.50
CA ILE A 64 -3.30 -1.85 0.23
C ILE A 64 -2.26 -2.19 -0.84
N LEU A 65 -2.67 -2.80 -1.95
CA LEU A 65 -1.71 -3.13 -3.01
C LEU A 65 -1.66 -2.16 -4.17
N HIS A 66 -0.55 -2.24 -4.90
CA HIS A 66 -0.40 -1.69 -6.23
C HIS A 66 0.27 -2.72 -7.16
N GLY A 67 0.32 -2.41 -8.45
CA GLY A 67 1.01 -3.22 -9.46
C GLY A 67 2.54 -3.24 -9.29
N ILE A 68 3.26 -3.61 -10.35
CA ILE A 68 4.73 -3.65 -10.33
C ILE A 68 5.31 -2.31 -10.79
N GLY A 69 6.41 -1.85 -10.19
CA GLY A 69 7.19 -0.69 -10.63
C GLY A 69 6.83 0.65 -10.00
N GLU A 70 7.70 1.65 -10.21
CA GLU A 70 7.58 3.00 -9.65
C GLU A 70 6.27 3.68 -10.08
N SER A 71 5.93 3.63 -11.37
CA SER A 71 4.76 4.32 -11.92
C SER A 71 3.43 3.81 -11.32
N SER A 72 3.31 2.51 -11.08
CA SER A 72 2.11 1.96 -10.42
C SER A 72 2.06 2.32 -8.94
N THR A 73 3.23 2.40 -8.29
CA THR A 73 3.35 2.80 -6.88
C THR A 73 2.94 4.26 -6.70
N SER A 74 3.40 5.17 -7.57
CA SER A 74 3.14 6.61 -7.45
C SER A 74 1.65 6.93 -7.64
N ILE A 75 0.98 6.29 -8.59
CA ILE A 75 -0.48 6.43 -8.79
C ILE A 75 -1.24 5.98 -7.54
N MET A 76 -0.91 4.80 -7.00
CA MET A 76 -1.56 4.28 -5.80
C MET A 76 -1.32 5.19 -4.60
N LEU A 77 -0.08 5.64 -4.37
CA LEU A 77 0.24 6.56 -3.28
C LEU A 77 -0.54 7.88 -3.42
N TYR A 78 -0.66 8.41 -4.63
CA TYR A 78 -1.42 9.64 -4.87
C TYR A 78 -2.91 9.49 -4.53
N GLU A 79 -3.52 8.36 -4.90
CA GLU A 79 -4.91 8.06 -4.57
C GLU A 79 -5.10 7.78 -3.07
N LEU A 80 -4.13 7.11 -2.46
CA LEU A 80 -4.10 6.81 -1.03
C LEU A 80 -3.97 8.06 -0.17
N PHE A 81 -3.11 9.02 -0.53
CA PHE A 81 -3.00 10.29 0.20
C PHE A 81 -4.28 11.14 0.10
N LYS A 82 -4.96 11.13 -1.05
CA LYS A 82 -6.28 11.74 -1.16
C LYS A 82 -7.28 11.06 -0.23
N LEU A 83 -7.27 9.73 -0.18
CA LEU A 83 -8.13 8.94 0.70
C LEU A 83 -7.90 9.32 2.17
N PHE A 84 -6.63 9.39 2.62
CA PHE A 84 -6.27 9.83 3.96
C PHE A 84 -6.76 11.24 4.27
N LYS A 85 -6.62 12.17 3.30
CA LYS A 85 -7.12 13.54 3.45
C LYS A 85 -8.64 13.58 3.62
N PHE A 86 -9.38 12.79 2.86
CA PHE A 86 -10.85 12.72 2.97
C PHE A 86 -11.31 12.07 4.28
N ALA A 87 -10.61 11.04 4.74
CA ALA A 87 -10.85 10.37 6.03
C ALA A 87 -10.29 11.14 7.24
N LYS A 88 -9.66 12.31 7.03
CA LYS A 88 -9.01 13.12 8.07
C LYS A 88 -8.00 12.33 8.90
N CYS A 89 -7.35 11.33 8.30
CA CYS A 89 -6.35 10.50 8.97
C CYS A 89 -5.14 11.37 9.36
N VAL A 90 -4.75 11.29 10.63
CA VAL A 90 -3.55 11.96 11.15
C VAL A 90 -2.43 10.93 11.22
N ASP A 91 -1.26 11.29 10.68
CA ASP A 91 -0.01 10.53 10.77
C ASP A 91 -0.10 9.04 10.38
N PRO A 92 -0.52 8.71 9.13
CA PRO A 92 -0.57 7.32 8.68
C PRO A 92 0.84 6.73 8.51
N LEU A 93 1.06 5.52 9.05
CA LEU A 93 2.31 4.79 8.82
C LEU A 93 2.17 3.87 7.61
N ILE A 94 2.98 4.12 6.57
CA ILE A 94 3.00 3.30 5.35
C ILE A 94 4.24 2.39 5.35
N ILE A 95 4.03 1.08 5.22
CA ILE A 95 5.09 0.06 5.22
C ILE A 95 5.07 -0.70 3.89
N ARG A 96 6.14 -0.62 3.10
CA ARG A 96 6.27 -1.45 1.89
C ARG A 96 6.83 -2.82 2.23
N ILE A 97 6.09 -3.87 1.90
CA ILE A 97 6.51 -5.27 1.99
C ILE A 97 6.66 -5.80 0.56
N GLY A 98 7.84 -6.28 0.24
CA GLY A 98 8.15 -6.76 -1.09
C GLY A 98 9.35 -7.68 -1.13
N THR A 99 9.66 -8.14 -2.33
CA THR A 99 10.82 -8.96 -2.64
C THR A 99 11.94 -8.08 -3.20
N CYS A 100 13.19 -8.43 -2.92
CA CYS A 100 14.36 -7.74 -3.47
C CYS A 100 15.49 -8.74 -3.74
N GLY A 101 16.45 -8.35 -4.57
CA GLY A 101 17.71 -9.08 -4.70
C GLY A 101 18.69 -8.62 -3.63
N GLY A 102 19.12 -9.53 -2.75
CA GLY A 102 20.14 -9.25 -1.75
C GLY A 102 21.55 -9.25 -2.36
N LEU A 103 22.37 -8.26 -2.01
CA LEU A 103 23.78 -8.20 -2.39
C LEU A 103 24.64 -8.69 -1.23
N GLY A 104 25.32 -9.83 -1.40
CA GLY A 104 26.14 -10.44 -0.35
C GLY A 104 25.34 -10.95 0.84
N LEU A 105 24.06 -11.25 0.66
CA LEU A 105 23.16 -11.78 1.68
C LEU A 105 22.67 -13.17 1.29
N ASP A 106 22.47 -14.03 2.30
CA ASP A 106 21.91 -15.36 2.08
C ASP A 106 20.45 -15.29 1.62
N PRO A 107 19.99 -16.22 0.75
CA PRO A 107 18.59 -16.30 0.34
C PRO A 107 17.64 -16.40 1.54
N GLY A 108 16.56 -15.62 1.52
CA GLY A 108 15.59 -15.56 2.63
C GLY A 108 15.90 -14.51 3.69
N THR A 109 17.03 -13.82 3.61
CA THR A 109 17.34 -12.69 4.49
C THR A 109 16.34 -11.55 4.30
N VAL A 110 15.78 -11.04 5.41
CA VAL A 110 14.89 -9.87 5.42
C VAL A 110 15.73 -8.60 5.59
N VAL A 111 15.50 -7.61 4.73
CA VAL A 111 16.22 -6.33 4.76
C VAL A 111 15.24 -5.21 5.14
N ILE A 112 15.64 -4.40 6.12
CA ILE A 112 14.94 -3.15 6.47
C ILE A 112 15.67 -2.00 5.80
N THR A 113 15.01 -1.34 4.86
CA THR A 113 15.57 -0.22 4.11
C THR A 113 15.76 1.00 5.04
N GLN A 114 17.00 1.45 5.21
CA GLN A 114 17.31 2.71 5.89
C GLN A 114 17.27 3.91 4.94
N LYS A 115 17.72 3.70 3.69
CA LYS A 115 17.82 4.72 2.64
C LYS A 115 17.49 4.10 1.29
N ALA A 116 16.86 4.89 0.41
CA ALA A 116 16.59 4.50 -0.97
C ALA A 116 17.50 5.29 -1.92
N TYR A 117 18.04 4.62 -2.93
CA TYR A 117 18.97 5.20 -3.89
C TYR A 117 18.48 4.93 -5.33
N ASP A 118 18.86 5.81 -6.25
CA ASP A 118 18.68 5.60 -7.68
C ASP A 118 19.78 4.69 -8.29
N GLY A 119 19.74 4.49 -9.61
CA GLY A 119 20.74 3.69 -10.34
C GLY A 119 22.17 4.27 -10.33
N PHE A 120 22.36 5.50 -9.85
CA PHE A 120 23.65 6.16 -9.69
C PHE A 120 24.08 6.30 -8.22
N LEU A 121 23.41 5.59 -7.31
CA LEU A 121 23.66 5.61 -5.87
C LEU A 121 23.44 6.98 -5.21
N ARG A 122 22.50 7.76 -5.74
CA ARG A 122 22.12 9.06 -5.19
C ARG A 122 20.85 8.89 -4.35
N GLU A 123 20.84 9.48 -3.16
CA GLU A 123 19.71 9.41 -2.22
C GLU A 123 18.60 10.40 -2.63
N PHE A 124 18.04 10.22 -3.82
CA PHE A 124 16.88 10.99 -4.27
C PHE A 124 15.99 10.18 -5.21
N LEU A 125 14.73 10.59 -5.28
CA LEU A 125 13.75 10.08 -6.22
C LEU A 125 13.44 11.15 -7.26
N SER A 126 13.75 10.90 -8.54
CA SER A 126 13.32 11.75 -9.65
C SER A 126 11.94 11.33 -10.13
N ILE A 127 10.90 12.05 -9.71
CA ILE A 127 9.56 11.84 -10.22
C ILE A 127 9.35 12.75 -11.43
N VAL A 128 9.29 12.18 -12.63
CA VAL A 128 8.82 12.91 -13.82
C VAL A 128 7.29 12.88 -13.80
N ALA A 129 6.68 13.78 -13.05
CA ALA A 129 5.24 13.98 -13.08
C ALA A 129 4.88 14.82 -14.31
N GLN A 130 4.36 14.19 -15.37
CA GLN A 130 3.66 14.95 -16.41
C GLN A 130 2.37 15.50 -15.80
N THR A 131 2.34 16.81 -15.56
CA THR A 131 1.09 17.49 -15.21
C THR A 131 0.24 17.51 -16.46
N ILE A 132 -0.72 16.60 -16.55
CA ILE A 132 -1.77 16.68 -17.57
C ILE A 132 -2.69 17.80 -17.09
N HIS A 133 -2.58 18.97 -17.72
CA HIS A 133 -3.60 20.01 -17.60
C HIS A 133 -4.89 19.45 -18.21
N VAL A 134 -5.91 19.24 -17.38
CA VAL A 134 -7.29 18.94 -17.80
C VAL A 134 -8.17 20.08 -17.33
#